data_AF-A0A9P9YGG9-F1
#
_entry.id   AF-A0A9P9YGG9-F1
#
_cell.length_a   1.000
_cell.length_b   1.000
_cell.length_c   1.000
_cell.angle_alpha   90.00
_cell.angle_beta   90.00
_cell.angle_gamma   90.00
#
_symmetry.space_group_name_H-M   'P 1'
#
loop_
_entity.id
_entity.type
_entity.pdbx_description
1 polymer ?
#
loop_
_entity_poly.entity_id
_entity_poly.type
_entity_poly.pdbx_seq_one_letter_code
_entity_poly.pdbx_strand_id
1 'polypeptide(L)'
;MRKRFYVYEPKTLFIPNTYNRFLVVPSGDHLTSLVDEISYISPPAPPLSQSEDIPPEYFCNGDNRPPNCGPNCECTHMVDIPLGAIVEVVLVDEVQQVNLSHPFHLHGTAFYVVGLGRSPDKSIKKINLKHALELDQMGMLERDFSKPPLKDTIAVPNNGYVVMRFRADNPGYWLFHCHFLFHIVIGMNLIFHIGTPADLPPVPPRFPKCGDHVPPVTWF
;
A
#
# COMPACT_ATOMS: atom_id res chain seq x y z
N MET A 1 47.78 -10.54 -7.52
CA MET A 1 46.67 -10.26 -8.45
C MET A 1 46.14 -8.86 -8.17
N ARG A 2 46.29 -7.90 -9.10
CA ARG A 2 45.69 -6.56 -8.98
C ARG A 2 44.23 -6.64 -9.44
N LYS A 3 43.28 -6.39 -8.53
CA LYS A 3 41.86 -6.22 -8.90
C LYS A 3 41.77 -5.00 -9.83
N ARG A 4 41.44 -5.22 -11.11
CA ARG A 4 41.09 -4.14 -12.04
C ARG A 4 39.64 -3.78 -11.78
N PHE A 5 39.40 -2.62 -11.18
CA PHE A 5 38.07 -2.04 -11.17
C PHE A 5 37.80 -1.48 -12.56
N TYR A 6 36.70 -1.92 -13.18
CA TYR A 6 36.28 -1.40 -14.47
C TYR A 6 35.63 -0.04 -14.23
N VAL A 7 36.25 1.02 -14.74
CA VAL A 7 35.70 2.38 -14.65
C VAL A 7 34.86 2.60 -15.89
N TYR A 8 33.55 2.75 -15.69
CA TYR A 8 32.64 3.09 -16.78
C TYR A 8 32.72 4.58 -17.08
N GLU A 9 32.83 4.93 -18.36
CA GLU A 9 32.75 6.32 -18.79
C GLU A 9 31.27 6.74 -18.93
N PRO A 10 30.92 8.03 -18.69
CA PRO A 10 29.54 8.50 -18.81
C PRO A 10 28.89 8.19 -20.16
N LYS A 11 29.65 8.21 -21.27
CA LYS A 11 29.15 7.83 -22.60
C LYS A 11 28.81 6.33 -22.75
N THR A 12 29.39 5.48 -21.90
CA THR A 12 29.15 4.03 -21.88
C THR A 12 27.95 3.69 -21.03
N LEU A 13 27.72 4.45 -19.96
CA LEU A 13 26.51 4.36 -19.16
C LEU A 13 25.36 5.02 -19.93
N PHE A 14 25.46 6.32 -20.22
CA PHE A 14 24.40 7.17 -20.73
C PHE A 14 24.21 7.15 -22.25
N ILE A 15 23.86 5.99 -22.81
CA ILE A 15 23.53 5.87 -24.23
C ILE A 15 22.08 6.32 -24.47
N PRO A 16 21.85 7.39 -25.26
CA PRO A 16 20.49 7.89 -25.54
C PRO A 16 19.60 6.78 -26.12
N ASN A 17 18.32 6.77 -25.73
CA ASN A 17 17.29 5.82 -26.21
C ASN A 17 17.57 4.32 -25.93
N THR A 18 18.57 3.98 -25.12
CA THR A 18 18.80 2.58 -24.68
C THR A 18 18.27 2.30 -23.28
N TYR A 19 17.97 3.36 -22.52
CA TYR A 19 17.35 3.23 -21.22
C TYR A 19 15.86 3.00 -21.35
N ASN A 20 15.35 2.11 -20.49
CA ASN A 20 13.92 2.03 -20.24
C ASN A 20 13.41 3.41 -19.85
N ARG A 21 12.27 3.81 -20.39
CA ARG A 21 11.58 5.04 -19.97
C ARG A 21 11.31 4.93 -18.48
N PHE A 22 11.97 5.76 -17.69
CA PHE A 22 11.58 5.97 -16.30
C PHE A 22 10.19 6.60 -16.29
N LEU A 23 9.41 6.32 -15.25
CA LEU A 23 8.12 6.97 -15.05
C LEU A 23 8.34 8.49 -15.03
N VAL A 24 7.98 9.15 -16.12
CA VAL A 24 7.81 10.60 -16.16
C VAL A 24 6.36 10.82 -15.80
N VAL A 25 6.12 11.49 -14.66
CA VAL A 25 4.77 11.86 -14.24
C VAL A 25 4.08 12.51 -15.45
N PRO A 26 2.94 11.98 -15.92
CA PRO A 26 2.26 12.53 -17.07
C PRO A 26 2.01 14.03 -16.87
N SER A 27 2.00 14.79 -17.95
CA SER A 27 1.52 16.17 -17.92
C SER A 27 0.04 16.17 -17.49
N GLY A 28 -0.23 16.49 -16.23
CA GLY A 28 -1.54 16.49 -15.60
C GLY A 28 -1.44 16.22 -14.09
N ASP A 29 -1.85 17.19 -13.28
CA ASP A 29 -1.73 17.18 -11.83
C ASP A 29 -2.65 16.12 -11.18
N HIS A 30 -2.18 14.87 -11.08
CA HIS A 30 -2.85 13.86 -10.26
C HIS A 30 -2.56 14.16 -8.79
N LEU A 31 -3.40 15.00 -8.16
CA LEU A 31 -3.18 15.49 -6.80
C LEU A 31 -3.69 14.55 -5.69
N THR A 32 -4.38 13.47 -6.05
CA THR A 32 -5.02 12.54 -5.11
C THR A 32 -4.95 11.12 -5.66
N SER A 33 -4.77 10.14 -4.78
CA SER A 33 -4.87 8.71 -5.07
C SER A 33 -5.71 8.03 -4.01
N LEU A 34 -6.40 6.97 -4.40
CA LEU A 34 -7.41 6.32 -3.59
C LEU A 34 -7.10 4.83 -3.45
N VAL A 35 -7.48 4.27 -2.31
CA VAL A 35 -7.70 2.83 -2.14
C VAL A 35 -9.11 2.66 -1.59
N ASP A 36 -9.95 1.88 -2.27
CA ASP A 36 -11.38 1.73 -1.97
C ASP A 36 -12.13 3.06 -1.85
N GLU A 37 -11.85 3.97 -2.80
CA GLU A 37 -12.40 5.34 -2.90
C GLU A 37 -12.03 6.28 -1.73
N ILE A 38 -11.05 5.90 -0.91
CA ILE A 38 -10.54 6.70 0.20
C ILE A 38 -9.10 7.15 -0.09
N SER A 39 -8.88 8.45 0.02
CA SER A 39 -7.55 9.09 0.06
C SER A 39 -7.07 9.10 1.49
N TYR A 40 -5.98 8.38 1.75
CA TYR A 40 -5.43 8.27 3.09
C TYR A 40 -4.83 9.60 3.57
N ILE A 41 -5.23 10.03 4.77
CA ILE A 41 -4.57 11.08 5.54
C ILE A 41 -3.91 10.48 6.78
N SER A 42 -2.66 10.84 7.02
CA SER A 42 -1.94 10.44 8.23
C SER A 42 -2.64 10.97 9.49
N PRO A 43 -2.82 10.13 10.53
CA PRO A 43 -3.41 10.58 11.79
C PRO A 43 -2.48 11.57 12.51
N PRO A 44 -3.01 12.40 13.43
CA PRO A 44 -2.24 13.42 14.15
C PRO A 44 -1.20 12.83 15.13
N ALA A 45 -1.32 11.55 15.48
CA ALA A 45 -0.37 10.81 16.31
C ALA A 45 -0.10 9.41 15.73
N PRO A 46 1.01 8.74 16.07
CA PRO A 46 1.32 7.41 15.56
C PRO A 46 0.43 6.36 16.23
N PRO A 47 -0.44 5.65 15.48
CA PRO A 47 -1.45 4.77 16.06
C PRO A 47 -0.84 3.60 16.84
N LEU A 48 0.34 3.12 16.43
CA LEU A 48 1.03 2.04 17.12
C LEU A 48 1.48 2.37 18.55
N SER A 49 1.76 3.64 18.85
CA SER A 49 2.30 4.06 20.15
C SER A 49 1.36 4.96 20.95
N GLN A 50 0.43 5.62 20.27
CA GLN A 50 -0.37 6.72 20.78
C GLN A 50 -1.79 6.65 20.22
N SER A 51 -2.37 5.44 20.10
CA SER A 51 -3.73 5.23 19.61
C SER A 51 -4.77 6.02 20.41
N GLU A 52 -4.56 6.17 21.73
CA GLU A 52 -5.43 6.94 22.62
C GLU A 52 -5.43 8.44 22.34
N ASP A 53 -4.37 8.96 21.70
CA ASP A 53 -4.23 10.36 21.33
C ASP A 53 -4.93 10.67 19.97
N ILE A 54 -5.56 9.67 19.33
CA ILE A 54 -6.25 9.77 18.04
C ILE A 54 -7.75 9.58 18.25
N PRO A 55 -8.60 10.59 17.97
CA PRO A 55 -10.04 10.43 18.06
C PRO A 55 -10.54 9.35 17.06
N PRO A 56 -11.44 8.42 17.47
CA PRO A 56 -11.90 7.33 16.63
C PRO A 56 -12.49 7.76 15.28
N GLU A 57 -13.07 8.96 15.21
CA GLU A 57 -13.65 9.56 14.00
C GLU A 57 -12.62 9.89 12.90
N TYR A 58 -11.32 9.88 13.20
CA TYR A 58 -10.26 10.01 12.19
C TYR A 58 -10.13 8.74 11.34
N PHE A 59 -10.46 7.58 11.90
CA PHE A 59 -10.36 6.30 11.22
C PHE A 59 -11.60 6.03 10.39
N CYS A 60 -11.40 5.49 9.20
CA CYS A 60 -12.47 5.15 8.27
C CYS A 60 -12.09 3.92 7.43
N ASN A 61 -13.07 3.34 6.77
CA ASN A 61 -12.97 2.26 5.80
C ASN A 61 -14.19 2.33 4.85
N GLY A 62 -14.34 1.33 3.99
CA GLY A 62 -15.45 1.25 3.04
C GLY A 62 -16.85 1.34 3.67
N ASP A 63 -17.02 0.87 4.92
CA ASP A 63 -18.32 0.76 5.58
C ASP A 63 -18.63 1.95 6.50
N ASN A 64 -17.63 2.67 7.02
CA ASN A 64 -17.78 3.73 8.02
C ASN A 64 -17.19 5.08 7.59
N ARG A 65 -17.44 5.48 6.34
CA ARG A 65 -16.95 6.76 5.80
C ARG A 65 -17.57 7.98 6.52
N PRO A 66 -16.85 9.12 6.60
CA PRO A 66 -17.37 10.37 7.15
C PRO A 66 -18.71 10.82 6.48
N PRO A 67 -19.65 11.44 7.21
CA PRO A 67 -20.98 11.78 6.68
C PRO A 67 -20.99 12.71 5.46
N ASN A 68 -19.99 13.58 5.34
CA ASN A 68 -19.85 14.55 4.23
C ASN A 68 -18.82 14.10 3.19
N CYS A 69 -18.56 12.80 3.11
CA CYS A 69 -17.58 12.21 2.20
C CYS A 69 -18.04 12.37 0.74
N GLY A 70 -17.32 13.22 -0.01
CA GLY A 70 -17.48 13.41 -1.44
C GLY A 70 -16.72 12.36 -2.27
N PRO A 71 -16.52 12.59 -3.59
CA PRO A 71 -15.81 11.66 -4.48
C PRO A 71 -14.34 11.41 -4.13
N ASN A 72 -13.73 12.25 -3.29
CA ASN A 72 -12.37 12.10 -2.76
C ASN A 72 -12.44 12.08 -1.23
N CYS A 73 -12.89 10.96 -0.66
CA CYS A 73 -12.96 10.84 0.79
C CYS A 73 -11.58 10.98 1.41
N GLU A 74 -11.45 11.75 2.47
CA GLU A 74 -10.16 12.00 3.12
C GLU A 74 -10.25 11.63 4.61
N CYS A 75 -9.51 10.59 5.00
CA CYS A 75 -9.46 10.09 6.37
C CYS A 75 -8.34 9.05 6.53
N THR A 76 -8.05 8.63 7.77
CA THR A 76 -7.08 7.57 8.03
C THR A 76 -7.70 6.22 7.70
N HIS A 77 -7.52 5.75 6.46
CA HIS A 77 -8.05 4.46 6.00
C HIS A 77 -7.45 3.30 6.80
N MET A 78 -8.27 2.58 7.56
CA MET A 78 -7.86 1.49 8.43
C MET A 78 -8.84 0.31 8.36
N VAL A 79 -8.29 -0.89 8.19
CA VAL A 79 -9.04 -2.15 8.18
C VAL A 79 -8.64 -2.98 9.41
N ASP A 80 -9.62 -3.27 10.27
CA ASP A 80 -9.44 -4.10 11.46
C ASP A 80 -9.43 -5.59 11.12
N ILE A 81 -8.44 -6.32 11.62
CA ILE A 81 -8.20 -7.74 11.34
C ILE A 81 -7.99 -8.48 12.67
N PRO A 82 -8.76 -9.55 12.93
CA PRO A 82 -8.53 -10.39 14.11
C PRO A 82 -7.14 -11.03 14.13
N LEU A 83 -6.49 -11.04 15.28
CA LEU A 83 -5.20 -11.71 15.48
C LEU A 83 -5.31 -13.21 15.15
N GLY A 84 -4.38 -13.71 14.34
CA GLY A 84 -4.30 -15.09 13.89
C GLY A 84 -5.16 -15.42 12.66
N ALA A 85 -5.93 -14.46 12.12
CA ALA A 85 -6.72 -14.66 10.91
C ALA A 85 -5.86 -14.99 9.69
N ILE A 86 -6.41 -15.79 8.76
CA ILE A 86 -5.86 -15.94 7.42
C ILE A 86 -6.57 -14.92 6.53
N VAL A 87 -5.81 -13.95 6.04
CA VAL A 87 -6.32 -12.82 5.26
C VAL A 87 -6.02 -13.07 3.79
N GLU A 88 -7.02 -12.86 2.94
CA GLU A 88 -6.85 -12.80 1.50
C GLU A 88 -7.19 -11.39 1.03
N VAL A 89 -6.27 -10.77 0.30
CA VAL A 89 -6.46 -9.44 -0.29
C VAL A 89 -6.49 -9.59 -1.81
N VAL A 90 -7.58 -9.15 -2.42
CA VAL A 90 -7.71 -9.03 -3.87
C VAL A 90 -7.52 -7.57 -4.23
N LEU A 91 -6.34 -7.23 -4.75
CA LEU A 91 -5.99 -5.88 -5.13
C LEU A 91 -6.18 -5.68 -6.63
N VAL A 92 -6.97 -4.68 -7.01
CA VAL A 92 -7.37 -4.42 -8.39
C VAL A 92 -6.87 -3.03 -8.80
N ASP A 93 -6.18 -2.94 -9.93
CA ASP A 93 -5.79 -1.66 -10.51
C ASP A 93 -6.88 -1.18 -11.49
N GLU A 94 -7.63 -0.16 -11.08
CA GLU A 94 -8.68 0.47 -11.90
C GLU A 94 -8.16 1.61 -12.81
N VAL A 95 -6.89 2.01 -12.65
CA VAL A 95 -6.33 3.20 -13.30
C VAL A 95 -5.81 2.89 -14.70
N GLN A 96 -6.18 3.75 -15.65
CA GLN A 96 -5.94 3.56 -17.09
C GLN A 96 -4.65 4.17 -17.61
N GLN A 97 -3.70 4.49 -16.72
CA GLN A 97 -2.42 4.99 -17.18
C GLN A 97 -1.62 3.87 -17.85
N VAL A 98 -1.51 3.96 -19.17
CA VAL A 98 -0.78 2.97 -19.97
C VAL A 98 0.66 2.89 -19.47
N ASN A 99 1.12 1.66 -19.18
CA ASN A 99 2.45 1.34 -18.63
C ASN A 99 2.70 1.81 -17.18
N LEU A 100 1.66 2.16 -16.41
CA LEU A 100 1.79 2.36 -14.98
C LEU A 100 1.37 1.09 -14.24
N SER A 101 2.30 0.49 -13.51
CA SER A 101 2.00 -0.55 -12.50
C SER A 101 2.15 0.06 -11.12
N HIS A 102 1.32 -0.38 -10.17
CA HIS A 102 1.39 0.09 -8.80
C HIS A 102 2.10 -0.96 -7.91
N PRO A 103 3.35 -0.75 -7.48
CA PRO A 103 4.01 -1.65 -6.54
C PRO A 103 3.39 -1.45 -5.16
N PHE A 104 2.67 -2.43 -4.62
CA PHE A 104 2.13 -2.38 -3.27
C PHE A 104 3.02 -3.12 -2.30
N HIS A 105 3.33 -2.47 -1.17
CA HIS A 105 4.17 -2.96 -0.11
C HIS A 105 3.38 -3.07 1.20
N LEU A 106 3.58 -4.16 1.93
CA LEU A 106 2.99 -4.41 3.25
C LEU A 106 4.07 -4.40 4.34
N HIS A 107 3.85 -3.59 5.36
CA HIS A 107 4.68 -3.58 6.57
C HIS A 107 4.31 -4.74 7.51
N GLY A 108 5.20 -5.08 8.44
CA GLY A 108 4.92 -6.03 9.53
C GLY A 108 4.92 -7.51 9.16
N THR A 109 4.53 -7.87 7.94
CA THR A 109 4.54 -9.27 7.47
C THR A 109 4.79 -9.36 5.97
N ALA A 110 5.37 -10.48 5.55
CA ALA A 110 5.35 -10.91 4.16
C ALA A 110 4.02 -11.61 3.83
N PHE A 111 3.70 -11.73 2.54
CA PHE A 111 2.51 -12.37 2.00
C PHE A 111 2.87 -13.32 0.85
N TYR A 112 2.04 -14.34 0.67
CA TYR A 112 2.09 -15.24 -0.48
C TYR A 112 1.26 -14.65 -1.62
N VAL A 113 1.85 -14.54 -2.81
CA VAL A 113 1.09 -14.18 -4.02
C VAL A 113 0.52 -15.46 -4.62
N VAL A 114 -0.79 -15.65 -4.50
CA VAL A 114 -1.48 -16.86 -4.97
C VAL A 114 -2.15 -16.67 -6.32
N GLY A 115 -2.38 -15.42 -6.75
CA GLY A 115 -2.97 -15.13 -8.05
C GLY A 115 -2.46 -13.80 -8.59
N LEU A 116 -2.30 -13.72 -9.90
CA LEU A 116 -1.94 -12.48 -10.60
C LEU A 116 -2.44 -12.58 -12.03
N GLY A 117 -3.15 -11.58 -12.50
CA GLY A 117 -3.76 -11.67 -13.82
C GLY A 117 -4.38 -10.39 -14.32
N ARG A 118 -5.08 -10.54 -15.44
CA ARG A 118 -5.94 -9.53 -16.06
C ARG A 118 -7.28 -10.19 -16.39
N SER A 119 -8.26 -9.39 -16.83
CA SER A 119 -9.52 -9.94 -17.32
C SER A 119 -9.26 -11.00 -18.40
N PRO A 120 -9.86 -12.21 -18.31
CA PRO A 120 -9.77 -13.23 -19.34
C PRO A 120 -10.48 -12.79 -20.63
N ASP A 121 -11.52 -11.96 -20.51
CA ASP A 121 -12.16 -11.31 -21.64
C ASP A 121 -11.28 -10.16 -22.16
N LYS A 122 -10.72 -10.35 -23.36
CA LYS A 122 -9.89 -9.36 -24.08
C LYS A 122 -10.67 -8.14 -24.55
N SER A 123 -12.01 -8.20 -24.57
CA SER A 123 -12.87 -7.07 -24.88
C SER A 123 -12.89 -6.05 -23.73
N ILE A 124 -12.68 -6.52 -22.49
CA ILE A 124 -12.62 -5.70 -21.29
C ILE A 124 -11.25 -5.01 -21.24
N LYS A 125 -11.25 -3.73 -21.60
CA LYS A 125 -10.06 -2.88 -21.52
C LYS A 125 -9.78 -2.34 -20.12
N LYS A 126 -10.75 -2.48 -19.21
CA LYS A 126 -10.77 -1.83 -17.88
C LYS A 126 -11.37 -2.81 -16.88
N ILE A 127 -10.56 -3.30 -15.96
CA ILE A 127 -11.07 -3.99 -14.77
C ILE A 127 -11.49 -2.92 -13.76
N ASN A 128 -12.58 -3.18 -13.05
CA ASN A 128 -12.99 -2.42 -11.88
C ASN A 128 -13.37 -3.40 -10.77
N LEU A 129 -13.62 -2.89 -9.57
CA LEU A 129 -14.03 -3.70 -8.42
C LEU A 129 -15.20 -4.64 -8.76
N LYS A 130 -16.25 -4.13 -9.41
CA LYS A 130 -17.42 -4.93 -9.78
C LYS A 130 -17.05 -6.13 -10.67
N HIS A 131 -16.26 -5.90 -11.71
CA HIS A 131 -15.82 -6.97 -12.62
C HIS A 131 -14.93 -7.98 -11.90
N ALA A 132 -14.03 -7.52 -11.02
CA ALA A 132 -13.20 -8.41 -10.22
C ALA A 132 -14.03 -9.29 -9.28
N LEU A 133 -15.07 -8.75 -8.63
CA LEU A 133 -16.00 -9.51 -7.81
C LEU A 133 -16.78 -10.54 -8.63
N GLU A 134 -17.24 -10.19 -9.83
CA GLU A 134 -17.92 -11.13 -10.74
C GLU A 134 -16.98 -12.26 -11.18
N LEU A 135 -15.74 -11.94 -11.55
CA LEU A 135 -14.72 -12.94 -11.86
C LEU A 135 -14.46 -13.87 -10.66
N ASP A 136 -14.44 -13.34 -9.45
CA ASP A 136 -14.23 -14.14 -8.25
C ASP A 136 -15.39 -15.10 -7.99
N GLN A 137 -16.63 -14.61 -8.07
CA GLN A 137 -17.85 -15.41 -7.92
C GLN A 137 -17.93 -16.54 -8.94
N MET A 138 -17.42 -16.31 -10.15
CA MET A 138 -17.35 -17.32 -11.21
C MET A 138 -16.13 -18.25 -11.10
N GLY A 139 -15.25 -18.05 -10.11
CA GLY A 139 -14.02 -18.82 -9.94
C GLY A 139 -12.95 -18.55 -11.00
N MET A 140 -13.01 -17.39 -11.66
CA MET A 140 -12.10 -16.97 -12.73
C MET A 140 -10.94 -16.09 -12.25
N LEU A 141 -10.93 -15.68 -10.98
CA LEU A 141 -9.71 -15.18 -10.33
C LEU A 141 -8.84 -16.38 -9.95
N GLU A 142 -7.93 -16.76 -10.85
CA GLU A 142 -7.08 -17.94 -10.68
C GLU A 142 -6.21 -17.84 -9.42
N ARG A 143 -6.14 -18.94 -8.67
CA ARG A 143 -5.34 -19.09 -7.46
C ARG A 143 -4.51 -20.37 -7.55
N ASP A 144 -3.18 -20.23 -7.52
CA ASP A 144 -2.22 -21.33 -7.41
C ASP A 144 -1.66 -21.40 -5.98
N PHE A 145 -2.02 -22.45 -5.26
CA PHE A 145 -1.58 -22.70 -3.89
C PHE A 145 -0.38 -23.66 -3.80
N SER A 146 0.12 -24.17 -4.92
CA SER A 146 1.15 -25.23 -4.91
C SER A 146 2.50 -24.72 -4.40
N LYS A 147 2.96 -23.57 -4.91
CA LYS A 147 4.24 -22.92 -4.56
C LYS A 147 4.18 -21.39 -4.75
N PRO A 148 3.26 -20.69 -4.07
CA PRO A 148 3.19 -19.24 -4.22
C PRO A 148 4.47 -18.57 -3.69
N PRO A 149 5.02 -17.56 -4.39
CA PRO A 149 6.18 -16.83 -3.90
C PRO A 149 5.80 -15.98 -2.67
N LEU A 150 6.67 -15.99 -1.67
CA LEU A 150 6.59 -15.11 -0.49
C LEU A 150 7.26 -13.76 -0.81
N LYS A 151 6.55 -12.66 -0.60
CA LYS A 151 6.99 -11.29 -0.93
C LYS A 151 6.49 -10.30 0.12
N ASP A 152 7.15 -9.15 0.22
CA ASP A 152 6.65 -7.96 0.94
C ASP A 152 6.08 -6.90 -0.02
N THR A 153 6.40 -7.01 -1.32
CA THR A 153 6.08 -6.02 -2.34
C THR A 153 5.74 -6.71 -3.66
N ILE A 154 4.67 -6.28 -4.31
CA ILE A 154 4.24 -6.82 -5.60
C ILE A 154 3.73 -5.70 -6.52
N ALA A 155 4.18 -5.73 -7.78
CA ALA A 155 3.67 -4.84 -8.81
C ALA A 155 2.30 -5.33 -9.27
N VAL A 156 1.25 -4.56 -8.97
CA VAL A 156 -0.08 -4.81 -9.51
C VAL A 156 -0.05 -4.52 -11.02
N PRO A 157 -0.40 -5.50 -11.87
CA PRO A 157 -0.41 -5.29 -13.31
C PRO A 157 -1.38 -4.19 -13.70
N ASN A 158 -1.00 -3.34 -14.66
CA ASN A 158 -1.92 -2.35 -15.21
C ASN A 158 -3.23 -3.00 -15.71
N ASN A 159 -4.38 -2.44 -15.31
CA ASN A 159 -5.72 -3.00 -15.56
C ASN A 159 -5.81 -4.50 -15.21
N GLY A 160 -5.24 -4.87 -14.07
CA GLY A 160 -5.15 -6.25 -13.62
C GLY A 160 -5.45 -6.39 -12.14
N TYR A 161 -5.19 -7.58 -11.63
CA TYR A 161 -5.39 -7.92 -10.23
C TYR A 161 -4.22 -8.72 -9.67
N VAL A 162 -4.10 -8.68 -8.35
CA VAL A 162 -3.24 -9.55 -7.54
C VAL A 162 -4.09 -10.13 -6.41
N VAL A 163 -3.97 -11.44 -6.20
CA VAL A 163 -4.52 -12.12 -5.02
C VAL A 163 -3.36 -12.50 -4.13
N MET A 164 -3.33 -11.94 -2.93
CA MET A 164 -2.30 -12.21 -1.94
C MET A 164 -2.90 -12.72 -0.63
N ARG A 165 -2.15 -13.55 0.09
CA ARG A 165 -2.55 -14.12 1.37
C ARG A 165 -1.48 -13.97 2.43
N PHE A 166 -1.88 -13.62 3.64
CA PHE A 166 -0.98 -13.63 4.79
C PHE A 166 -1.72 -14.10 6.05
N ARG A 167 -0.94 -14.52 7.04
CA ARG A 167 -1.43 -14.79 8.38
C ARG A 167 -1.24 -13.53 9.21
N ALA A 168 -2.31 -13.05 9.83
CA ALA A 168 -2.28 -11.85 10.66
C ALA A 168 -1.78 -12.20 12.08
N ASP A 169 -0.55 -12.67 12.22
CA ASP A 169 0.03 -13.13 13.49
C ASP A 169 1.02 -12.12 14.14
N ASN A 170 1.18 -10.96 13.53
CA ASN A 170 1.95 -9.84 14.08
C ASN A 170 1.01 -8.68 14.46
N PRO A 171 0.62 -8.53 15.74
CA PRO A 171 -0.29 -7.46 16.16
C PRO A 171 0.35 -6.09 15.96
N GLY A 172 -0.42 -5.11 15.49
CA GLY A 172 0.10 -3.79 15.16
C GLY A 172 -0.75 -3.01 14.17
N TYR A 173 -0.26 -1.83 13.81
CA TYR A 173 -0.83 -0.96 12.79
C TYR A 173 0.13 -0.93 11.61
N TRP A 174 -0.14 -1.73 10.59
CA TRP A 174 0.78 -1.96 9.48
C TRP A 174 0.35 -1.22 8.23
N LEU A 175 1.21 -0.33 7.75
CA LEU A 175 0.96 0.42 6.53
C LEU A 175 1.01 -0.53 5.32
N PHE A 176 -0.03 -0.46 4.48
CA PHE A 176 -0.11 -1.10 3.19
C PHE A 176 -0.28 -0.02 2.13
N HIS A 177 0.71 0.13 1.25
CA HIS A 177 0.76 1.32 0.40
C HIS A 177 1.43 1.08 -0.95
N CYS A 178 1.13 1.96 -1.90
CA CYS A 178 1.92 2.04 -3.12
C CYS A 178 3.33 2.55 -2.79
N HIS A 179 4.35 1.85 -3.28
CA HIS A 179 5.76 2.13 -3.06
C HIS A 179 6.33 3.11 -4.11
N PHE A 180 5.47 3.86 -4.79
CA PHE A 180 5.85 5.10 -5.46
C PHE A 180 5.62 6.27 -4.53
N LEU A 181 6.71 6.99 -4.21
CA LEU A 181 6.71 8.08 -3.23
C LEU A 181 5.62 9.13 -3.51
N PHE A 182 5.36 9.43 -4.78
CA PHE A 182 4.28 10.34 -5.16
C PHE A 182 2.90 9.80 -4.74
N HIS A 183 2.58 8.54 -5.03
CA HIS A 183 1.30 7.91 -4.71
C HIS A 183 1.05 7.77 -3.21
N ILE A 184 2.07 7.43 -2.41
CA ILE A 184 1.94 7.41 -0.94
C ILE A 184 1.61 8.80 -0.40
N VAL A 185 2.28 9.85 -0.88
CA VAL A 185 2.06 11.23 -0.41
C VAL A 185 0.65 11.73 -0.75
N ILE A 186 0.10 11.34 -1.89
CA ILE A 186 -1.24 11.77 -2.33
C ILE A 186 -2.37 10.80 -1.92
N GLY A 187 -2.11 9.84 -1.03
CA GLY A 187 -3.17 9.08 -0.35
C GLY A 187 -3.35 7.60 -0.72
N MET A 188 -2.49 7.00 -1.56
CA MET A 188 -2.60 5.58 -1.97
C MET A 188 -2.10 4.61 -0.88
N ASN A 189 -2.73 4.66 0.29
CA ASN A 189 -2.35 3.90 1.48
C ASN A 189 -3.59 3.38 2.23
N LEU A 190 -3.39 2.37 3.05
CA LEU A 190 -4.28 2.00 4.14
C LEU A 190 -3.47 1.39 5.29
N ILE A 191 -4.09 1.25 6.46
CA ILE A 191 -3.52 0.55 7.60
C ILE A 191 -4.26 -0.76 7.82
N PHE A 192 -3.54 -1.86 7.93
CA PHE A 192 -4.07 -3.08 8.54
C PHE A 192 -3.82 -3.04 10.04
N HIS A 193 -4.89 -2.94 10.83
CA HIS A 193 -4.84 -3.01 12.28
C HIS A 193 -5.08 -4.46 12.70
N ILE A 194 -4.03 -5.13 13.19
CA ILE A 194 -4.06 -6.55 13.55
C ILE A 194 -4.12 -6.68 15.08
N GLY A 195 -5.16 -7.34 15.58
CA GLY A 195 -5.35 -7.58 17.01
C GLY A 195 -5.94 -6.38 17.76
N THR A 196 -5.57 -6.25 19.03
CA THR A 196 -6.04 -5.21 19.94
C THR A 196 -4.87 -4.53 20.64
N PRO A 197 -5.07 -3.36 21.30
CA PRO A 197 -4.02 -2.72 22.09
C PRO A 197 -3.42 -3.62 23.18
N ALA A 198 -4.16 -4.61 23.67
CA ALA A 198 -3.68 -5.57 24.67
C ALA A 198 -2.69 -6.60 24.11
N ASP A 199 -2.67 -6.79 22.78
CA ASP A 199 -1.75 -7.70 22.10
C ASP A 199 -0.39 -7.03 21.79
N LEU A 200 -0.30 -5.71 21.95
CA LEU A 200 0.90 -4.93 21.64
C LEU A 200 1.90 -4.94 22.81
N PRO A 201 3.22 -4.92 22.53
CA PRO A 201 4.20 -4.65 23.56
C PRO A 201 4.01 -3.23 24.14
N PRO A 202 4.41 -3.00 25.40
CA PRO A 202 4.32 -1.67 25.98
C PRO A 202 5.20 -0.68 25.20
N VAL A 203 4.71 0.55 25.08
CA VAL A 203 5.46 1.64 24.46
C VAL A 203 6.79 1.85 25.19
N PRO A 204 7.94 1.95 24.49
CA PRO A 204 9.22 2.16 25.14
C PRO A 204 9.24 3.39 26.07
N PRO A 205 9.94 3.33 27.21
CA PRO A 205 10.06 4.48 28.10
C PRO A 205 10.66 5.70 27.38
N ARG A 206 10.04 6.87 27.56
CA ARG A 206 10.43 8.15 26.90
C ARG A 206 10.32 8.12 25.37
N PHE A 207 9.46 7.28 24.81
CA PHE A 207 9.15 7.35 23.38
C PHE A 207 8.55 8.73 23.03
N PRO A 208 8.98 9.37 21.93
CA PRO A 208 8.47 10.69 21.56
C PRO A 208 6.96 10.68 21.35
N LYS A 209 6.27 11.66 21.94
CA LYS A 209 4.85 11.91 21.68
C LYS A 209 4.66 13.01 20.64
N CYS A 210 3.56 12.92 19.89
CA CYS A 210 3.12 14.01 19.03
C CYS A 210 2.65 15.20 19.87
N GLY A 211 2.94 16.41 19.38
CA GLY A 211 2.78 17.67 20.10
C GLY A 211 4.01 18.55 19.92
N ASP A 212 4.08 19.65 20.67
CA ASP A 212 5.22 20.56 20.61
C ASP A 212 6.46 19.90 21.22
N HIS A 213 7.30 19.29 20.38
CA HIS A 213 8.66 18.94 20.78
C HIS A 213 9.44 20.24 20.97
N VAL A 214 9.47 20.74 22.20
CA VAL A 214 10.35 21.85 22.60
C VAL A 214 11.65 21.21 23.13
N PRO A 215 12.71 21.09 22.31
CA PRO A 215 13.98 20.60 22.84
C PRO A 215 14.42 21.53 23.98
N PRO A 216 14.99 21.00 25.07
CA PRO A 216 15.54 21.85 26.12
C PRO A 216 16.59 22.77 25.50
N VAL A 217 16.41 24.08 25.64
CA VAL A 217 17.41 25.07 25.23
C VAL A 217 18.58 24.97 26.21
N THR A 218 19.59 24.16 25.87
CA THR A 218 20.85 24.14 26.61
C THR A 218 21.74 25.25 26.08
N TRP A 219 21.90 26.32 26.85
CA TRP A 219 22.97 27.28 26.62
C TRP A 219 24.30 26.63 27.05
N PHE A 220 25.26 26.58 26.13
CA PHE A 220 26.65 26.17 26.42
C PHE A 220 27.35 27.21 27.30
#